data_AF-A0A163TD87-F1
#
_entry.id   AF-A0A163TD87-F1
#
_cell.length_a   1.000
_cell.length_b   1.000
_cell.length_c   1.000
_cell.angle_alpha   90.00
_cell.angle_beta   90.00
_cell.angle_gamma   90.00
#
_symmetry.space_group_name_H-M   'P 1'
#
loop_
_entity.id
_entity.type
_entity.pdbx_description
1 polymer ?
#
loop_
_entity_poly.entity_id
_entity_poly.type
_entity_poly.pdbx_seq_one_letter_code
_entity_poly.pdbx_strand_id
1 'polypeptide(L)'
;MAWKTDWSVVIDGNDISSQMSNYLETITVTDKAGASSDSCSLRMDDTGGAIRLPQPGGSVLVRLNGVQVFAGIIDSVKSSGSRSSGRSLSVSAKGFD
;
A
#
# COMPACT_ATOMS: atom_id res chain seq x y z
N MET A 1 -16.05 -21.65 -3.00
CA MET A 1 -14.97 -20.80 -3.55
C MET A 1 -14.90 -19.56 -2.68
N ALA A 2 -13.77 -19.29 -2.04
CA ALA A 2 -13.61 -17.99 -1.37
C ALA A 2 -13.33 -16.96 -2.46
N TRP A 3 -14.19 -15.94 -2.58
CA TRP A 3 -13.88 -14.74 -3.37
C TRP A 3 -12.86 -13.89 -2.61
N LYS A 4 -11.68 -14.47 -2.38
CA LYS A 4 -10.58 -13.85 -1.65
C LYS A 4 -9.35 -13.89 -2.54
N THR A 5 -8.74 -12.73 -2.71
CA THR A 5 -7.43 -12.58 -3.32
C THR A 5 -6.38 -12.68 -2.23
N ASP A 6 -5.37 -13.52 -2.44
CA ASP A 6 -4.20 -13.53 -1.56
C ASP A 6 -3.30 -12.35 -1.92
N TRP A 7 -2.81 -11.64 -0.92
CA TRP A 7 -1.94 -10.50 -1.13
C TRP A 7 -0.88 -10.44 -0.04
N SER A 8 0.27 -9.85 -0.39
CA SER A 8 1.31 -9.54 0.60
C SER A 8 1.92 -8.18 0.32
N VAL A 9 2.19 -7.42 1.38
CA VAL A 9 2.94 -6.17 1.34
C VAL A 9 4.16 -6.29 2.24
N VAL A 10 5.33 -6.06 1.65
CA VAL A 10 6.61 -6.01 2.37
C VAL A 10 7.11 -4.58 2.33
N ILE A 11 7.42 -4.02 3.50
CA ILE A 11 8.05 -2.69 3.64
C ILE A 11 9.40 -2.85 4.32
N ASP A 12 10.46 -2.34 3.71
CA ASP A 12 11.84 -2.41 4.23
C ASP A 12 12.25 -3.83 4.63
N GLY A 13 11.87 -4.81 3.80
CA GLY A 13 12.14 -6.23 4.02
C GLY A 13 11.25 -6.92 5.06
N ASN A 14 10.37 -6.20 5.75
CA ASN A 14 9.44 -6.75 6.73
C ASN A 14 8.08 -7.02 6.10
N ASP A 15 7.58 -8.25 6.20
CA ASP A 15 6.21 -8.58 5.80
C ASP A 15 5.23 -8.02 6.83
N ILE A 16 4.44 -7.03 6.42
CA ILE A 16 3.47 -6.33 7.26
C ILE A 16 2.02 -6.74 6.94
N SER A 17 1.82 -7.78 6.12
CA SER A 17 0.50 -8.16 5.60
C SER A 17 -0.49 -8.50 6.70
N SER A 18 -0.02 -9.21 7.74
CA SER A 18 -0.84 -9.55 8.92
C SER A 18 -1.24 -8.34 9.75
N GLN A 19 -0.39 -7.32 9.81
CA GLN A 19 -0.68 -6.06 10.51
C GLN A 19 -1.68 -5.21 9.71
N MET A 20 -1.62 -5.28 8.39
CA MET A 20 -2.52 -4.57 7.48
C MET A 20 -3.88 -5.26 7.30
N SER A 21 -4.03 -6.54 7.66
CA SER A 21 -5.18 -7.36 7.24
C SER A 21 -6.54 -6.83 7.69
N ASN A 22 -6.59 -6.11 8.81
CA ASN A 22 -7.82 -5.53 9.36
C ASN A 22 -8.08 -4.09 8.90
N TYR A 23 -7.13 -3.49 8.20
CA TYR A 23 -7.17 -2.08 7.84
C TYR A 23 -7.11 -1.83 6.34
N LEU A 24 -6.54 -2.75 5.55
CA LEU A 24 -6.35 -2.58 4.12
C LEU A 24 -7.70 -2.60 3.38
N GLU A 25 -8.01 -1.50 2.71
CA GLU A 25 -9.21 -1.35 1.90
C GLU A 25 -8.93 -1.55 0.41
N THR A 26 -7.75 -1.14 -0.07
CA THR A 26 -7.43 -1.13 -1.50
C THR A 26 -5.94 -1.25 -1.76
N ILE A 27 -5.59 -2.08 -2.74
CA ILE A 27 -4.29 -2.09 -3.42
C ILE A 27 -4.54 -1.71 -4.87
N THR A 28 -3.89 -0.65 -5.34
CA THR A 28 -3.89 -0.26 -6.76
C THR A 28 -2.46 -0.30 -7.27
N VAL A 29 -2.24 -1.00 -8.37
CA VAL A 29 -0.96 -1.01 -9.11
C VAL A 29 -1.24 -0.59 -10.54
N THR A 30 -0.46 0.37 -11.03
CA THR A 30 -0.52 0.85 -12.40
C THR A 30 0.83 0.65 -13.05
N ASP A 31 0.88 -0.28 -13.99
CA ASP A 31 1.98 -0.46 -14.94
C ASP A 31 1.89 0.63 -16.01
N LYS A 32 2.97 1.37 -16.24
CA LYS A 32 3.01 2.45 -17.22
C LYS A 32 4.03 2.12 -18.30
N ALA A 33 3.60 2.25 -19.56
CA ALA A 33 4.49 2.16 -20.70
C ALA A 33 5.25 3.48 -20.93
N GLY A 34 6.50 3.38 -21.40
CA GLY A 34 7.30 4.53 -21.85
C GLY A 34 8.34 4.97 -20.82
N ALA A 35 8.43 6.27 -20.56
CA ALA A 35 9.42 6.89 -19.65
C ALA A 35 8.78 7.33 -18.33
N SER A 36 7.78 6.60 -17.85
CA SER A 36 7.05 6.94 -16.63
C SER A 36 7.01 5.73 -15.72
N SER A 37 7.50 5.91 -14.50
CA SER A 37 7.57 4.81 -13.55
C SER A 37 6.19 4.29 -13.16
N ASP A 38 6.15 2.98 -12.96
CA ASP A 38 5.03 2.28 -12.33
C ASP A 38 4.65 2.97 -11.02
N SER A 39 3.39 2.83 -10.63
CA SER A 39 2.92 3.38 -9.37
C SER A 39 2.10 2.37 -8.59
N CYS A 40 2.21 2.43 -7.26
CA CYS A 40 1.38 1.69 -6.35
C CYS A 40 0.74 2.63 -5.32
N SER A 41 -0.51 2.34 -4.96
CA SER A 41 -1.21 2.99 -3.85
C SER A 41 -1.86 1.95 -2.95
N LEU A 42 -1.65 2.11 -1.64
CA LEU A 42 -2.30 1.34 -0.59
C LEU A 42 -3.20 2.28 0.22
N ARG A 43 -4.48 1.93 0.32
CA ARG A 43 -5.44 2.67 1.15
C ARG A 43 -5.86 1.83 2.35
N MET A 44 -5.82 2.43 3.54
CA MET A 44 -6.20 1.80 4.78
C MET A 44 -7.23 2.63 5.55
N ASP A 45 -8.13 1.95 6.26
CA ASP A 45 -8.97 2.53 7.29
C ASP A 45 -8.14 2.73 8.56
N ASP A 46 -8.05 3.98 9.01
CA ASP A 46 -7.30 4.38 10.19
C ASP A 46 -8.20 5.16 11.17
N THR A 47 -9.52 4.90 11.13
CA THR A 47 -10.52 5.54 11.98
C THR A 47 -10.17 5.43 13.47
N GLY A 48 -9.57 4.31 13.88
CA GLY A 48 -9.17 4.04 15.26
C GLY A 48 -7.86 4.67 15.72
N GLY A 49 -7.12 5.37 14.87
CA GLY A 49 -5.88 6.00 15.31
C GLY A 49 -4.64 5.11 15.26
N ALA A 50 -4.77 3.86 14.82
CA ALA A 50 -3.89 2.75 15.20
C ALA A 50 -2.71 2.51 14.27
N ILE A 51 -2.74 3.06 13.05
CA ILE A 51 -1.71 2.75 12.05
C ILE A 51 -0.51 3.69 12.23
N ARG A 52 0.66 3.10 12.45
CA ARG A 52 1.93 3.83 12.39
C ARG A 52 2.29 4.08 10.92
N LEU A 53 2.55 5.34 10.58
CA LEU A 53 2.94 5.74 9.23
C LEU A 53 4.28 5.10 8.84
N PRO A 54 4.36 4.41 7.68
CA PRO A 54 5.66 4.11 7.09
C PRO A 54 6.37 5.41 6.72
N GLN A 55 7.70 5.35 6.64
CA GLN A 55 8.49 6.53 6.25
C GLN A 55 8.58 6.61 4.72
N PRO A 56 8.38 7.80 4.12
CA PRO A 56 8.83 8.04 2.75
C PRO A 56 10.30 7.67 2.58
N GLY A 57 10.66 7.15 1.41
CA GLY A 57 11.99 6.62 1.12
C GLY A 57 12.17 5.13 1.43
N GLY A 58 11.24 4.53 2.19
CA GLY A 58 11.23 3.08 2.42
C GLY A 58 10.94 2.29 1.14
N SER A 59 11.50 1.08 1.05
CA SER A 59 11.22 0.15 -0.03
C SER A 59 9.88 -0.54 0.19
N VAL A 60 9.13 -0.76 -0.89
CA VAL A 60 7.87 -1.51 -0.86
C VAL A 60 7.83 -2.56 -1.96
N LEU A 61 7.31 -3.74 -1.63
CA LEU A 61 7.05 -4.82 -2.58
C LEU A 61 5.64 -5.33 -2.35
N VAL A 62 4.88 -5.46 -3.43
CA VAL A 62 3.49 -5.97 -3.40
C VAL A 62 3.38 -7.23 -4.24
N ARG A 63 2.72 -8.25 -3.68
CA ARG A 63 2.34 -9.47 -4.39
C ARG A 63 0.83 -9.66 -4.37
N LEU A 64 0.28 -10.13 -5.48
CA LEU A 64 -1.09 -10.61 -5.59
C LEU A 64 -1.06 -12.06 -6.05
N ASN A 65 -1.76 -12.94 -5.35
CA ASN A 65 -1.77 -14.39 -5.54
C ASN A 65 -0.35 -14.99 -5.64
N GLY A 66 0.56 -14.51 -4.80
CA GLY A 66 1.97 -14.93 -4.77
C GLY A 66 2.86 -14.35 -5.86
N VAL A 67 2.31 -13.65 -6.86
CA VAL A 67 3.06 -13.02 -7.94
C VAL A 67 3.44 -11.60 -7.56
N GLN A 68 4.72 -11.25 -7.70
CA GLN A 68 5.16 -9.85 -7.54
C GLN A 68 4.55 -9.00 -8.65
N VAL A 69 3.75 -8.00 -8.25
CA VAL A 69 3.10 -7.07 -9.18
C VAL A 69 3.69 -5.67 -9.10
N PHE A 70 4.42 -5.34 -8.03
CA PHE A 70 5.07 -4.04 -7.87
C PHE A 70 6.29 -4.14 -6.95
N ALA A 71 7.33 -3.36 -7.25
CA ALA A 71 8.44 -3.07 -6.36
C ALA A 71 8.91 -1.62 -6.59
N GLY A 72 9.16 -0.88 -5.52
CA GLY A 72 9.51 0.53 -5.63
C GLY A 72 9.81 1.21 -4.31
N ILE A 73 9.81 2.55 -4.32
CA ILE A 73 10.08 3.40 -3.16
C ILE A 73 8.81 4.17 -2.80
N ILE A 74 8.51 4.23 -1.50
CA ILE A 74 7.42 5.04 -0.95
C ILE A 74 7.75 6.51 -1.17
N ASP A 75 6.92 7.22 -1.92
CA ASP A 75 7.12 8.64 -2.22
C ASP A 75 6.35 9.55 -1.27
N SER A 76 5.19 9.09 -0.78
CA SER A 76 4.31 9.89 0.07
C SER A 76 3.41 9.03 0.94
N VAL A 77 3.16 9.55 2.15
CA VAL A 77 2.22 8.98 3.09
C VAL A 77 1.30 10.11 3.53
N LYS A 78 -0.01 9.92 3.35
CA LYS A 78 -1.03 10.94 3.64
C LYS A 78 -2.10 10.36 4.55
N SER A 79 -2.37 11.06 5.64
CA SER A 79 -3.56 10.83 6.46
C SER A 79 -4.60 11.87 6.09
N SER A 80 -5.81 11.44 5.75
CA SER A 80 -6.96 12.31 5.49
C SER A 80 -8.16 11.83 6.30
N GLY A 81 -9.11 12.73 6.56
CA GLY A 81 -10.28 12.36 7.34
C GLY A 81 -11.01 13.56 7.91
N SER A 82 -12.20 13.31 8.42
CA SER A 82 -13.02 14.31 9.10
C SER A 82 -13.78 13.67 10.26
N ARG A 83 -14.37 14.49 11.13
CA ARG A 83 -15.16 14.00 12.26
C ARG A 83 -16.34 13.10 11.85
N SER A 84 -16.88 13.25 10.63
CA SER A 84 -18.03 12.48 10.14
C SER A 84 -17.67 11.32 9.22
N SER A 85 -16.46 11.31 8.62
CA SER A 85 -16.07 10.34 7.58
C SER A 85 -15.01 9.33 8.03
N GLY A 86 -14.60 9.36 9.30
CA GLY A 86 -13.46 8.59 9.78
C GLY A 86 -12.13 9.12 9.24
N ARG A 87 -11.06 8.33 9.44
CA ARG A 87 -9.68 8.65 9.03
C ARG A 87 -9.18 7.56 8.09
N SER A 88 -8.50 7.95 7.02
CA SER A 88 -7.93 7.04 6.04
C SER A 88 -6.46 7.37 5.82
N LEU A 89 -5.68 6.31 5.64
CA LEU A 89 -4.28 6.40 5.30
C LEU A 89 -4.06 5.99 3.84
N SER A 90 -3.32 6.81 3.10
CA SER A 90 -2.84 6.50 1.77
C SER A 90 -1.32 6.46 1.75
N VAL A 91 -0.75 5.35 1.28
CA VAL A 91 0.67 5.20 0.98
C VAL A 91 0.81 5.12 -0.53
N SER A 92 1.66 5.96 -1.10
CA SER A 92 1.98 5.95 -2.53
C SER A 92 3.44 5.60 -2.73
N ALA A 93 3.72 4.88 -3.82
CA ALA A 93 5.06 4.48 -4.19
C ALA A 93 5.25 4.53 -5.70
N LYS A 94 6.50 4.72 -6.12
CA LYS A 94 6.93 4.71 -7.52
C LYS A 94 7.93 3.59 -7.76
N GLY A 95 7.81 2.94 -8.92
CA GLY A 95 8.75 1.93 -9.40
C GLY A 95 10.14 2.53 -9.64
N PHE A 96 11.12 1.65 -9.84
CA PHE A 96 12.54 2.02 -10.03
C PHE A 96 12.89 2.49 -11.45
N ASP A 97 11.90 2.80 -12.30
CA ASP A 97 12.13 3.26 -13.69
C ASP A 97 12.92 4.57 -13.79
#